data_AF-A0AAW2PAR2-F1
#
_entry.id   AF-A0AAW2PAR2-F1
#
_cell.length_a   1.000
_cell.length_b   1.000
_cell.length_c   1.000
_cell.angle_alpha   90.00
_cell.angle_beta   90.00
_cell.angle_gamma   90.00
#
_symmetry.space_group_name_H-M   'P 1'
#
loop_
_entity.id
_entity.type
_entity.pdbx_description
1 polymer ?
#
loop_
_entity_poly.entity_id
_entity_poly.type
_entity_poly.pdbx_seq_one_letter_code
_entity_poly.pdbx_strand_id
1 'polypeptide(L)'
;MILVVVAALLVPAVVILIWNYAYKKRGVLGFLRKYPDAELRGAVDGQYVKVTGVVTCGSIPLETSFQRVPRCVYVSSELYEYRGCGGKPANAKHRFFSWGCRHSEKYVADFYISDFQSGLRALVKAGYGAKVAPFVKPTVVVDVTKDNKELSPNFLRWLSDRSLSSDDRVMRLKEGYIKEGSTVSVMGVVQRHENVLMIVPPAEPVSTGCRWPCCLVPTYIEGLILMCEESQNADVIPV
;
A
#
# COMPACT_ATOMS: atom_id res chain seq x y z
N MET A 1 -45.32 -11.23 14.78
CA MET A 1 -45.03 -10.08 13.91
C MET A 1 -43.71 -9.39 14.24
N ILE A 2 -43.45 -9.03 15.50
CA ILE A 2 -42.20 -8.31 15.88
C ILE A 2 -40.93 -9.05 15.44
N LEU A 3 -40.86 -10.38 15.63
CA LEU A 3 -39.70 -11.18 15.22
C LEU A 3 -39.43 -11.13 13.70
N VAL A 4 -40.49 -11.09 12.89
CA VAL A 4 -40.41 -11.03 11.43
C VAL A 4 -39.94 -9.65 10.98
N VAL A 5 -40.43 -8.58 11.62
CA VAL A 5 -40.00 -7.20 11.36
C VAL A 5 -38.53 -7.01 11.76
N VAL A 6 -38.12 -7.54 12.91
CA VAL A 6 -36.73 -7.50 13.38
C VAL A 6 -35.81 -8.26 12.43
N ALA A 7 -36.20 -9.47 12.00
CA ALA A 7 -35.44 -10.25 11.02
C ALA A 7 -35.35 -9.52 9.67
N ALA A 8 -36.45 -8.90 9.21
CA ALA A 8 -36.48 -8.15 7.96
C ALA A 8 -35.57 -6.91 7.96
N LEU A 9 -35.25 -6.33 9.12
CA LEU A 9 -34.30 -5.22 9.24
C LEU A 9 -32.86 -5.69 9.49
N LEU A 10 -32.68 -6.74 10.30
CA LEU A 10 -31.35 -7.24 10.64
C LEU A 10 -30.66 -7.95 9.47
N VAL A 11 -31.39 -8.74 8.67
CA VAL A 11 -30.79 -9.49 7.57
C VAL A 11 -30.17 -8.54 6.53
N PRO A 12 -30.85 -7.50 6.02
CA PRO A 12 -30.23 -6.51 5.15
C PRO A 12 -29.05 -5.79 5.80
N ALA A 13 -29.15 -5.43 7.08
CA ALA A 13 -28.06 -4.77 7.80
C ALA A 13 -26.80 -5.65 7.85
N VAL A 14 -26.95 -6.94 8.18
CA VAL A 14 -25.82 -7.90 8.21
C VAL A 14 -25.23 -8.10 6.81
N VAL A 15 -26.07 -8.21 5.77
CA VAL A 15 -25.60 -8.33 4.38
C VAL A 15 -24.80 -7.09 3.97
N ILE A 16 -25.29 -5.89 4.29
CA ILE A 16 -24.58 -4.63 4.03
C ILE A 16 -23.25 -4.59 4.79
N LEU A 17 -23.20 -5.02 6.05
CA LEU A 17 -21.97 -5.05 6.83
C LEU A 17 -20.92 -6.03 6.25
N ILE A 18 -21.34 -7.23 5.87
CA ILE A 18 -20.45 -8.23 5.24
C ILE A 18 -19.95 -7.71 3.88
N TRP A 19 -20.84 -7.14 3.07
CA TRP A 19 -20.51 -6.53 1.79
C TRP A 19 -19.48 -5.41 1.96
N ASN A 20 -19.73 -4.51 2.92
CA ASN A 20 -18.79 -3.44 3.27
C ASN A 20 -17.43 -4.00 3.67
N TYR A 21 -17.40 -5.00 4.55
CA TYR A 21 -16.15 -5.59 5.00
C TYR A 21 -15.36 -6.24 3.84
N ALA A 22 -16.03 -6.99 2.97
CA ALA A 22 -15.40 -7.67 1.85
C ALA A 22 -14.92 -6.71 0.75
N TYR A 23 -15.70 -5.67 0.45
CA TYR A 23 -15.43 -4.74 -0.64
C TYR A 23 -14.72 -3.46 -0.22
N LYS A 24 -14.48 -3.21 1.08
CA LYS A 24 -13.84 -1.99 1.60
C LYS A 24 -12.58 -1.61 0.84
N LYS A 25 -11.62 -2.54 0.71
CA LYS A 25 -10.32 -2.27 0.05
C LYS A 25 -10.49 -1.95 -1.44
N ARG A 26 -11.36 -2.69 -2.15
CA ARG A 26 -11.65 -2.44 -3.57
C ARG A 26 -12.37 -1.10 -3.76
N GLY A 27 -13.31 -0.78 -2.88
CA GLY A 27 -14.05 0.46 -2.85
C GLY A 27 -13.16 1.68 -2.65
N VAL A 28 -12.29 1.63 -1.65
CA VAL A 28 -11.29 2.68 -1.38
C VAL A 28 -10.36 2.86 -2.57
N LEU A 29 -9.77 1.78 -3.09
CA LEU A 29 -8.88 1.88 -4.25
C LEU A 29 -9.60 2.45 -5.48
N GLY A 30 -10.86 2.06 -5.71
CA GLY A 30 -11.69 2.61 -6.78
C GLY A 30 -12.02 4.09 -6.59
N PHE A 31 -12.24 4.55 -5.35
CA PHE A 31 -12.41 5.96 -5.02
C PHE A 31 -11.16 6.76 -5.36
N LEU A 32 -9.99 6.29 -4.90
CA LEU A 32 -8.72 6.99 -5.09
C LEU A 32 -8.34 7.07 -6.58
N ARG A 33 -8.58 6.00 -7.34
CA ARG A 33 -8.37 6.00 -8.80
C ARG A 33 -9.26 6.99 -9.53
N LYS A 34 -10.54 7.10 -9.14
CA LYS A 34 -11.51 8.03 -9.73
C LYS A 34 -11.32 9.50 -9.32
N TYR A 35 -10.49 9.77 -8.33
CA TYR A 35 -10.20 11.14 -7.91
C TYR A 35 -9.46 11.86 -9.06
N PRO A 36 -9.87 13.07 -9.47
CA PRO A 36 -9.24 13.77 -10.58
C PRO A 36 -7.82 14.22 -10.22
N ASP A 37 -6.91 14.09 -11.17
CA ASP A 37 -5.57 14.69 -11.05
C ASP A 37 -5.68 16.21 -11.11
N ALA A 38 -4.95 16.89 -10.24
CA ALA A 38 -4.91 18.34 -10.14
C ALA A 38 -3.61 18.89 -10.70
N GLU A 39 -3.72 19.99 -11.45
CA GLU A 39 -2.55 20.68 -11.97
C GLU A 39 -1.80 21.41 -10.86
N LEU A 40 -0.55 21.01 -10.62
CA LEU A 40 0.28 21.62 -9.59
C LEU A 40 0.50 23.13 -9.78
N ARG A 41 0.46 23.61 -11.02
CA ARG A 41 0.68 25.03 -11.35
C ARG A 41 -0.37 25.94 -10.71
N GLY A 42 -1.64 25.55 -10.80
CA GLY A 42 -2.77 26.29 -10.25
C GLY A 42 -3.11 25.97 -8.79
N ALA A 43 -2.45 24.98 -8.19
CA ALA A 43 -2.78 24.54 -6.84
C ALA A 43 -2.38 25.58 -5.77
N VAL A 44 -3.32 25.88 -4.87
CA VAL A 44 -3.15 26.84 -3.76
C VAL A 44 -2.45 26.17 -2.59
N ASP A 45 -1.69 26.95 -1.80
CA ASP A 45 -1.11 26.48 -0.55
C ASP A 45 -2.21 25.98 0.42
N GLY A 46 -2.01 24.80 1.02
CA GLY A 46 -3.00 24.15 1.87
C GLY A 46 -4.07 23.34 1.12
N GLN A 47 -4.07 23.31 -0.21
CA GLN A 47 -5.03 22.54 -1.00
C GLN A 47 -4.70 21.04 -0.99
N TYR A 48 -5.71 20.20 -0.75
CA TYR A 48 -5.58 18.75 -0.94
C TYR A 48 -5.67 18.40 -2.43
N VAL A 49 -4.64 17.73 -2.95
CA VAL A 49 -4.51 17.42 -4.37
C VAL A 49 -4.17 15.95 -4.59
N LYS A 50 -4.52 15.45 -5.77
CA LYS A 50 -3.95 14.21 -6.34
C LYS A 50 -3.06 14.60 -7.50
N VAL A 51 -1.85 14.07 -7.52
CA VAL A 51 -0.87 14.31 -8.58
C VAL A 51 -0.39 12.97 -9.08
N THR A 52 -0.39 12.79 -10.40
CA THR A 52 0.14 11.59 -11.05
C THR A 52 1.37 11.96 -11.88
N GLY A 53 2.43 11.19 -11.72
CA GLY A 53 3.71 11.55 -12.29
C GLY A 53 4.80 10.51 -12.12
N VAL A 54 5.98 10.83 -12.65
CA VAL A 54 7.17 9.97 -12.54
C VAL A 54 7.90 10.27 -11.24
N VAL A 55 8.30 9.21 -10.55
CA VAL A 55 9.07 9.29 -9.31
C VAL A 55 10.56 9.47 -9.60
N THR A 56 11.20 10.38 -8.88
CA THR A 56 12.65 10.53 -8.79
C THR A 56 13.09 10.40 -7.34
N CYS A 57 14.12 9.59 -7.05
CA CYS A 57 14.62 9.44 -5.70
C CYS A 57 15.12 10.77 -5.12
N GLY A 58 14.92 10.96 -3.80
CA GLY A 58 15.53 12.04 -3.05
C GLY A 58 17.01 11.78 -2.75
N SER A 59 17.53 12.41 -1.70
CA SER A 59 18.92 12.26 -1.27
C SER A 59 19.26 10.86 -0.74
N ILE A 60 18.28 10.14 -0.19
CA ILE A 60 18.47 8.82 0.44
C ILE A 60 17.56 7.81 -0.26
N PRO A 61 18.05 7.09 -1.28
CA PRO A 61 17.30 6.00 -1.90
C PRO A 61 17.18 4.81 -0.94
N LEU A 62 16.05 4.10 -1.04
CA LEU A 62 15.85 2.83 -0.35
C LEU A 62 16.29 1.66 -1.23
N GLU A 63 16.53 0.53 -0.58
CA GLU A 63 16.84 -0.75 -1.20
C GLU A 63 15.84 -1.80 -0.70
N THR A 64 15.40 -2.71 -1.57
CA THR A 64 14.52 -3.82 -1.12
C THR A 64 15.29 -4.81 -0.26
N SER A 65 14.57 -5.46 0.65
CA SER A 65 15.18 -6.24 1.73
C SER A 65 15.76 -7.57 1.26
N PHE A 66 15.09 -8.24 0.32
CA PHE A 66 15.48 -9.56 -0.17
C PHE A 66 16.08 -9.48 -1.58
N GLN A 67 15.37 -8.89 -2.54
CA GLN A 67 15.87 -8.77 -3.93
C GLN A 67 17.00 -7.75 -4.11
N ARG A 68 17.25 -6.88 -3.12
CA ARG A 68 18.30 -5.83 -3.18
C ARG A 68 18.17 -4.90 -4.39
N VAL A 69 16.95 -4.53 -4.74
CA VAL A 69 16.67 -3.57 -5.81
C VAL A 69 17.01 -2.17 -5.29
N PRO A 70 17.99 -1.47 -5.88
CA PRO A 70 18.38 -0.14 -5.42
C PRO A 70 17.45 0.95 -6.00
N ARG A 71 17.55 2.15 -5.44
CA ARG A 71 16.83 3.36 -5.92
C ARG A 71 15.32 3.20 -5.88
N CYS A 72 14.81 2.77 -4.73
CA CYS A 72 13.39 2.74 -4.42
C CYS A 72 13.00 3.91 -3.52
N VAL A 73 11.76 4.37 -3.64
CA VAL A 73 11.18 5.40 -2.75
C VAL A 73 10.22 4.80 -1.73
N TYR A 74 9.69 3.63 -2.04
CA TYR A 74 8.86 2.82 -1.18
C TYR A 74 9.37 1.38 -1.26
N VAL A 75 9.52 0.74 -0.11
CA VAL A 75 9.80 -0.70 -0.02
C VAL A 75 8.93 -1.31 1.06
N SER A 76 8.47 -2.53 0.81
CA SER A 76 7.72 -3.33 1.76
C SER A 76 8.12 -4.78 1.63
N SER A 77 8.30 -5.43 2.78
CA SER A 77 8.62 -6.84 2.88
C SER A 77 7.65 -7.47 3.86
N GLU A 78 6.86 -8.43 3.38
CA GLU A 78 5.80 -9.08 4.15
C GLU A 78 6.00 -10.59 4.11
N LEU A 79 6.24 -11.20 5.27
CA LEU A 79 6.34 -12.64 5.42
C LEU A 79 4.98 -13.20 5.86
N TYR A 80 4.43 -14.10 5.04
CA TYR A 80 3.21 -14.82 5.31
C TYR A 80 3.50 -16.28 5.62
N GLU A 81 2.78 -16.84 6.59
CA GLU A 81 2.82 -18.26 6.89
C GLU A 81 1.44 -18.87 6.73
N TYR A 82 1.40 -20.09 6.22
CA TYR A 82 0.18 -20.85 6.13
C TYR A 82 -0.02 -21.71 7.38
N ARG A 83 -1.22 -21.66 7.96
CA ARG A 83 -1.59 -22.48 9.13
C ARG A 83 -2.45 -23.67 8.70
N GLY A 84 -1.88 -24.87 8.74
CA GLY A 84 -2.64 -26.13 8.59
C GLY A 84 -3.29 -26.62 9.90
N CYS A 85 -3.88 -27.83 9.87
CA CYS A 85 -4.34 -28.53 11.08
C CYS A 85 -3.21 -28.65 12.11
N GLY A 86 -3.43 -28.20 13.34
CA GLY A 86 -2.43 -28.27 14.40
C GLY A 86 -1.22 -27.34 14.24
N GLY A 87 -1.19 -26.51 13.19
CA GLY A 87 -0.10 -25.54 12.96
C GLY A 87 -0.11 -24.38 13.96
N LYS A 88 1.07 -23.91 14.34
CA LYS A 88 1.24 -22.72 15.18
C LYS A 88 0.74 -21.47 14.43
N PRO A 89 0.00 -20.56 15.09
CA PRO A 89 -0.45 -19.33 14.46
C PRO A 89 0.70 -18.33 14.29
N ALA A 90 0.81 -17.75 13.10
CA ALA A 90 1.69 -16.59 12.83
C ALA A 90 1.41 -15.35 13.72
N ASN A 91 0.16 -15.12 14.11
CA ASN A 91 -0.24 -14.02 14.99
C ASN A 91 -1.54 -14.36 15.74
N ALA A 92 -1.92 -13.56 16.74
CA ALA A 92 -3.09 -13.81 17.58
C ALA A 92 -4.43 -13.91 16.82
N LYS A 93 -4.53 -13.29 15.63
CA LYS A 93 -5.74 -13.27 14.80
C LYS A 93 -5.73 -14.32 13.68
N HIS A 94 -4.71 -15.18 13.62
CA HIS A 94 -4.50 -16.11 12.51
C HIS A 94 -5.44 -17.34 12.61
N ARG A 95 -6.36 -17.48 11.66
CA ARG A 95 -7.33 -18.59 11.58
C ARG A 95 -6.71 -19.86 10.99
N PHE A 96 -7.33 -21.01 11.25
CA PHE A 96 -6.95 -22.28 10.60
C PHE A 96 -7.18 -22.24 9.10
N PHE A 97 -6.36 -22.97 8.35
CA PHE A 97 -6.37 -23.08 6.89
C PHE A 97 -6.31 -21.72 6.17
N SER A 98 -5.55 -20.78 6.74
CA SER A 98 -5.42 -19.44 6.17
C SER A 98 -3.97 -19.00 6.15
N TRP A 99 -3.71 -17.88 5.48
CA TRP A 99 -2.42 -17.20 5.47
C TRP A 99 -2.42 -16.08 6.51
N GLY A 100 -1.43 -16.08 7.38
CA GLY A 100 -1.22 -15.06 8.38
C GLY A 100 0.08 -14.30 8.13
N CYS A 101 0.02 -12.97 8.18
CA CYS A 101 1.24 -12.16 8.18
C CYS A 101 1.95 -12.33 9.53
N ARG A 102 3.18 -12.86 9.50
CA ARG A 102 4.06 -13.01 10.68
C ARG A 102 4.93 -11.78 10.86
N HIS A 103 5.43 -11.24 9.76
CA HIS A 103 6.36 -10.12 9.75
C HIS A 103 5.98 -9.14 8.64
N SER A 104 6.06 -7.84 8.93
CA SER A 104 5.81 -6.78 7.95
C SER A 104 6.69 -5.58 8.24
N GLU A 105 7.52 -5.22 7.27
CA GLU A 105 8.36 -4.02 7.27
C GLU A 105 7.95 -3.15 6.09
N LYS A 106 7.76 -1.84 6.33
CA LYS A 106 7.41 -0.86 5.29
C LYS A 106 8.20 0.40 5.53
N TYR A 107 8.89 0.87 4.50
CA TYR A 107 9.70 2.08 4.55
C TYR A 107 9.37 2.96 3.36
N VAL A 108 9.35 4.27 3.62
CA VAL A 108 9.12 5.31 2.61
C VAL A 108 10.18 6.38 2.82
N ALA A 109 10.80 6.83 1.74
CA ALA A 109 11.74 7.94 1.74
C ALA A 109 11.07 9.21 1.20
N ASP A 110 11.69 10.36 1.45
CA ASP A 110 11.35 11.58 0.72
C ASP A 110 11.76 11.41 -0.74
N PHE A 111 10.88 11.80 -1.66
CA PHE A 111 11.12 11.67 -3.09
C PHE A 111 10.52 12.84 -3.85
N TYR A 112 10.91 12.99 -5.10
CA TYR A 112 10.30 13.98 -5.98
C TYR A 112 9.33 13.32 -6.95
N ILE A 113 8.24 14.01 -7.23
CA ILE A 113 7.28 13.64 -8.26
C ILE A 113 7.29 14.70 -9.35
N SER A 114 7.40 14.27 -10.60
CA SER A 114 7.26 15.13 -11.77
C SER A 114 5.86 14.93 -12.34
N ASP A 115 5.00 15.93 -12.18
CA ASP A 115 3.61 15.90 -12.63
C ASP A 115 3.51 15.86 -14.16
N PHE A 116 2.69 14.95 -14.68
CA PHE A 116 2.45 14.86 -16.12
C PHE A 116 1.63 16.02 -16.68
N GLN A 117 0.75 16.64 -15.88
CA GLN A 117 -0.11 17.70 -16.38
C GLN A 117 0.64 19.03 -16.47
N SER A 118 1.30 19.44 -15.38
CA SER A 118 1.98 20.73 -15.31
C SER A 118 3.46 20.69 -15.69
N GLY A 119 4.09 19.51 -15.73
CA GLY A 119 5.53 19.36 -15.88
C GLY A 119 6.35 19.85 -14.68
N LEU A 120 5.71 20.26 -13.59
CA LEU A 120 6.38 20.73 -12.38
C LEU A 120 6.85 19.55 -11.52
N ARG A 121 7.99 19.76 -10.87
CA ARG A 121 8.54 18.82 -9.88
C ARG A 121 8.16 19.29 -8.48
N ALA A 122 7.49 18.42 -7.72
CA ALA A 122 7.19 18.64 -6.31
C ALA A 122 7.99 17.67 -5.43
N LEU A 123 8.40 18.13 -4.26
CA LEU A 123 9.01 17.30 -3.22
C LEU A 123 7.91 16.67 -2.36
N VAL A 124 7.85 15.36 -2.33
CA VAL A 124 6.92 14.60 -1.49
C VAL A 124 7.60 14.27 -0.16
N LYS A 125 7.05 14.82 0.92
CA LYS A 125 7.49 14.58 2.30
C LYS A 125 6.79 13.35 2.88
N ALA A 126 7.30 12.19 2.48
CA ALA A 126 6.75 10.89 2.89
C ALA A 126 7.68 10.12 3.85
N GLY A 127 8.93 10.55 4.01
CA GLY A 127 9.89 9.95 4.93
C GLY A 127 9.82 10.49 6.36
N TYR A 128 10.77 10.05 7.19
CA TYR A 128 11.03 10.60 8.54
C TYR A 128 9.81 10.66 9.48
N GLY A 129 9.05 9.57 9.57
CA GLY A 129 7.93 9.45 10.52
C GLY A 129 6.60 10.03 10.04
N ALA A 130 6.53 10.53 8.79
CA ALA A 130 5.27 10.89 8.16
C ALA A 130 4.33 9.67 8.09
N LYS A 131 3.03 9.89 8.35
CA LYS A 131 2.01 8.87 8.12
C LYS A 131 1.79 8.72 6.62
N VAL A 132 1.98 7.52 6.09
CA VAL A 132 1.78 7.20 4.68
C VAL A 132 0.87 5.97 4.57
N ALA A 133 -0.11 6.05 3.68
CA ALA A 133 -0.99 4.96 3.29
C ALA A 133 -0.60 4.45 1.89
N PRO A 134 0.31 3.45 1.79
CA PRO A 134 0.73 2.90 0.52
C PRO A 134 -0.28 1.88 -0.02
N PHE A 135 -0.68 2.07 -1.27
CA PHE A 135 -1.49 1.14 -2.08
C PHE A 135 -0.62 0.55 -3.19
N VAL A 136 0.41 -0.17 -2.79
CA VAL A 136 1.32 -0.90 -3.67
C VAL A 136 1.00 -2.39 -3.57
N LYS A 137 0.91 -3.08 -4.71
CA LYS A 137 0.64 -4.51 -4.76
C LYS A 137 1.96 -5.28 -4.59
N PRO A 138 2.14 -6.05 -3.50
CA PRO A 138 3.37 -6.80 -3.31
C PRO A 138 3.37 -8.06 -4.19
N THR A 139 4.55 -8.42 -4.70
CA THR A 139 4.81 -9.61 -5.51
C THR A 139 5.41 -10.71 -4.65
N VAL A 140 5.11 -11.97 -4.95
CA VAL A 140 5.71 -13.11 -4.23
C VAL A 140 7.13 -13.31 -4.77
N VAL A 141 8.12 -13.17 -3.91
CA VAL A 141 9.55 -13.33 -4.28
C VAL A 141 10.11 -14.69 -3.86
N VAL A 142 9.56 -15.26 -2.79
CA VAL A 142 9.89 -16.62 -2.32
C VAL A 142 8.59 -17.32 -1.95
N ASP A 143 8.38 -18.52 -2.49
CA ASP A 143 7.29 -19.42 -2.11
C ASP A 143 7.89 -20.74 -1.61
N VAL A 144 7.73 -21.01 -0.32
CA VAL A 144 8.21 -22.22 0.36
C VAL A 144 7.04 -23.17 0.49
N THR A 145 7.08 -24.26 -0.25
CA THR A 145 6.07 -25.33 -0.19
C THR A 145 6.63 -26.56 0.52
N LYS A 146 5.78 -27.56 0.77
CA LYS A 146 6.21 -28.82 1.40
C LYS A 146 7.18 -29.65 0.54
N ASP A 147 7.18 -29.40 -0.76
CA ASP A 147 7.95 -30.18 -1.74
C ASP A 147 9.31 -29.52 -2.06
N ASN A 148 9.44 -28.21 -1.80
CA ASN A 148 10.69 -27.45 -1.96
C ASN A 148 11.21 -26.99 -0.59
N LYS A 149 11.61 -27.96 0.23
CA LYS A 149 12.07 -27.71 1.61
C LYS A 149 13.47 -27.13 1.71
N GLU A 150 14.27 -27.22 0.65
CA GLU A 150 15.61 -26.64 0.63
C GLU A 150 15.50 -25.13 0.47
N LEU A 151 15.52 -24.43 1.60
CA LEU A 151 15.47 -22.98 1.64
C LEU A 151 16.78 -22.40 1.09
N SER A 152 16.64 -21.41 0.22
CA SER A 152 17.79 -20.64 -0.27
C SER A 152 18.60 -20.09 0.91
N PRO A 153 19.94 -20.16 0.89
CA PRO A 153 20.78 -19.63 1.97
C PRO A 153 20.56 -18.13 2.20
N ASN A 154 20.20 -17.39 1.14
CA ASN A 154 19.85 -15.97 1.25
C ASN A 154 18.58 -15.75 2.05
N PHE A 155 17.59 -16.64 1.90
CA PHE A 155 16.33 -16.57 2.63
C PHE A 155 16.50 -16.96 4.09
N LEU A 156 17.31 -17.99 4.37
CA LEU A 156 17.68 -18.35 5.75
C LEU A 156 18.40 -17.21 6.46
N ARG A 157 19.35 -16.53 5.79
CA ARG A 157 20.02 -15.34 6.32
C ARG A 157 19.02 -14.21 6.58
N TRP A 158 18.13 -13.95 5.63
CA TRP A 158 17.09 -12.92 5.76
C TRP A 158 16.17 -13.15 6.97
N LEU A 159 15.81 -14.42 7.24
CA LEU A 159 15.05 -14.83 8.42
C LEU A 159 15.86 -14.66 9.71
N SER A 160 17.12 -15.10 9.73
CA SER A 160 17.98 -15.01 10.92
C SER A 160 18.24 -13.58 11.35
N ASP A 161 18.47 -12.67 10.39
CA ASP A 161 18.71 -11.25 10.64
C ASP A 161 17.52 -10.57 11.37
N ARG A 162 16.33 -11.17 11.26
CA ARG A 162 15.07 -10.69 11.85
C ARG A 162 14.59 -11.52 13.03
N SER A 163 15.42 -12.45 13.52
CA SER A 163 15.05 -13.42 14.57
C SER A 163 13.80 -14.27 14.25
N LEU A 164 13.55 -14.51 12.96
CA LEU A 164 12.44 -15.33 12.49
C LEU A 164 12.87 -16.79 12.37
N SER A 165 12.03 -17.69 12.90
CA SER A 165 12.32 -19.12 12.85
C SER A 165 11.94 -19.73 11.51
N SER A 166 12.84 -20.55 10.98
CA SER A 166 12.68 -21.34 9.77
C SER A 166 12.08 -22.73 10.05
N ASP A 167 11.07 -22.81 10.92
CA ASP A 167 10.32 -24.05 11.15
C ASP A 167 9.82 -24.62 9.79
N ASP A 168 9.56 -25.94 9.68
CA ASP A 168 9.06 -26.67 8.50
C ASP A 168 7.62 -26.24 8.05
N ARG A 169 7.42 -24.93 7.95
CA ARG A 169 6.18 -24.24 7.66
C ARG A 169 6.19 -23.78 6.23
N VAL A 170 5.01 -23.79 5.63
CA VAL A 170 4.77 -23.19 4.33
C VAL A 170 4.79 -21.66 4.50
N MET A 171 5.72 -20.99 3.82
CA MET A 171 5.97 -19.56 3.94
C MET A 171 5.95 -18.88 2.59
N ARG A 172 5.53 -17.61 2.55
CA ARG A 172 5.60 -16.75 1.38
C ARG A 172 6.19 -15.42 1.76
N LEU A 173 7.34 -15.10 1.19
CA LEU A 173 7.89 -13.75 1.26
C LEU A 173 7.33 -12.96 0.09
N LYS A 174 6.72 -11.82 0.40
CA LYS A 174 6.26 -10.87 -0.60
C LYS A 174 7.03 -9.58 -0.46
N GLU A 175 7.46 -9.01 -1.58
CA GLU A 175 8.05 -7.68 -1.62
C GLU A 175 7.21 -6.77 -2.51
N GLY A 176 6.99 -5.54 -2.07
CA GLY A 176 6.39 -4.49 -2.88
C GLY A 176 7.29 -3.28 -2.85
N TYR A 177 7.61 -2.72 -4.00
CA TYR A 177 8.48 -1.54 -4.08
C TYR A 177 8.01 -0.58 -5.17
N ILE A 178 8.42 0.67 -5.04
CA ILE A 178 8.31 1.68 -6.09
C ILE A 178 9.73 2.11 -6.42
N LYS A 179 10.17 1.78 -7.63
CA LYS A 179 11.48 2.17 -8.15
C LYS A 179 11.40 3.56 -8.77
N GLU A 180 12.50 4.29 -8.70
CA GLU A 180 12.67 5.49 -9.51
C GLU A 180 12.34 5.23 -11.00
N GLY A 181 11.69 6.21 -11.63
CA GLY A 181 11.15 6.08 -12.99
C GLY A 181 9.74 5.46 -13.04
N SER A 182 9.22 4.91 -11.94
CA SER A 182 7.84 4.38 -11.91
C SER A 182 6.82 5.52 -11.90
N THR A 183 5.67 5.27 -12.53
CA THR A 183 4.51 6.15 -12.44
C THR A 183 3.75 5.92 -11.14
N VAL A 184 3.54 6.98 -10.38
CA VAL A 184 2.76 6.95 -9.14
C VAL A 184 1.75 8.07 -9.10
N SER A 185 0.68 7.83 -8.35
CA SER A 185 -0.23 8.88 -7.91
C SER A 185 -0.05 9.14 -6.43
N VAL A 186 0.20 10.40 -6.07
CA VAL A 186 0.32 10.87 -4.70
C VAL A 186 -0.87 11.75 -4.36
N MET A 187 -1.46 11.54 -3.18
CA MET A 187 -2.47 12.45 -2.65
C MET A 187 -2.04 13.00 -1.31
N GLY A 188 -2.11 14.32 -1.17
CA GLY A 188 -1.64 15.05 0.01
C GLY A 188 -1.97 16.53 -0.08
N VAL A 189 -1.45 17.30 0.85
CA VAL A 189 -1.64 18.75 0.91
C VAL A 189 -0.47 19.45 0.23
N VAL A 190 -0.77 20.38 -0.67
CA VAL A 190 0.25 21.23 -1.27
C VAL A 190 0.76 22.20 -0.22
N GLN A 191 2.09 22.28 -0.10
CA GLN A 191 2.76 23.29 0.68
C GLN A 191 3.78 24.04 -0.18
N ARG A 192 3.68 25.36 -0.27
CA ARG A 192 4.62 26.21 -1.01
C ARG A 192 5.49 26.96 0.00
N HIS A 193 6.77 26.61 0.07
CA HIS A 193 7.72 27.28 0.96
C HIS A 193 8.96 27.73 0.16
N GLU A 194 9.29 29.02 0.19
CA GLU A 194 10.51 29.59 -0.42
C GLU A 194 10.77 29.10 -1.87
N ASN A 195 9.73 29.11 -2.72
CA ASN A 195 9.72 28.59 -4.11
C ASN A 195 9.89 27.07 -4.28
N VAL A 196 9.92 26.29 -3.20
CA VAL A 196 9.85 24.83 -3.25
C VAL A 196 8.40 24.40 -3.12
N LEU A 197 7.93 23.66 -4.13
CA LEU A 197 6.62 23.02 -4.11
C LEU A 197 6.74 21.67 -3.40
N MET A 198 5.99 21.50 -2.32
CA MET A 198 5.98 20.29 -1.50
C MET A 198 4.59 19.68 -1.45
N ILE A 199 4.54 18.35 -1.29
CA ILE A 199 3.32 17.62 -0.95
C ILE A 199 3.57 16.94 0.39
N VAL A 200 2.78 17.31 1.39
CA VAL A 200 2.91 16.87 2.77
C VAL A 200 1.69 16.03 3.19
N PRO A 201 1.82 15.15 4.19
CA PRO A 201 0.68 14.43 4.73
C PRO A 201 -0.36 15.42 5.30
N PRO A 202 -1.66 15.18 5.07
CA PRO A 202 -2.72 15.99 5.67
C PRO A 202 -2.71 15.84 7.20
N ALA A 203 -3.02 16.93 7.92
CA ALA A 203 -3.12 16.93 9.38
C ALA A 203 -4.33 16.12 9.86
N GLU A 204 -5.43 16.17 9.12
CA GLU A 204 -6.66 15.44 9.40
C GLU A 204 -6.83 14.24 8.45
N PRO A 205 -7.40 13.12 8.92
CA PRO A 205 -7.66 11.97 8.07
C PRO A 205 -8.67 12.30 6.98
N VAL A 206 -8.39 11.85 5.76
CA VAL A 206 -9.27 12.08 4.61
C VAL A 206 -10.37 11.04 4.59
N SER A 207 -11.62 11.50 4.59
CA SER A 207 -12.80 10.62 4.49
C SER A 207 -13.12 10.34 3.02
N THR A 208 -13.35 9.07 2.67
CA THR A 208 -13.86 8.69 1.35
C THR A 208 -15.33 9.08 1.12
N GLY A 209 -16.01 9.62 2.15
CA GLY A 209 -17.43 9.96 2.12
C GLY A 209 -18.35 8.72 2.05
N CYS A 210 -19.67 8.95 2.20
CA CYS A 210 -20.68 7.93 1.91
C CYS A 210 -20.95 7.89 0.40
N ARG A 211 -20.52 6.83 -0.29
CA ARG A 211 -20.94 6.58 -1.68
C ARG A 211 -22.06 5.55 -1.71
N TRP A 212 -23.29 6.06 -1.77
CA TRP A 212 -24.53 5.29 -1.92
C TRP A 212 -24.51 4.27 -3.08
N PRO A 213 -24.00 4.55 -4.30
CA PRO A 213 -24.04 3.56 -5.38
C PRO A 213 -23.12 2.35 -5.18
N CYS A 214 -22.26 2.34 -4.17
CA CYS A 214 -21.43 1.19 -3.82
C CYS A 214 -21.72 0.62 -2.43
N CYS A 215 -22.71 1.18 -1.71
CA CYS A 215 -23.03 0.85 -0.32
C CYS A 215 -21.80 0.85 0.61
N LEU A 216 -20.83 1.75 0.40
CA LEU A 216 -19.60 1.81 1.20
C LEU A 216 -19.74 2.81 2.35
N VAL A 217 -19.47 2.34 3.57
CA VAL A 217 -19.33 3.20 4.76
C VAL A 217 -18.06 4.06 4.60
N PRO A 218 -18.10 5.35 5.00
CA PRO A 218 -16.94 6.23 4.95
C PRO A 218 -15.75 5.59 5.64
N THR A 219 -14.65 5.49 4.91
CA THR A 219 -13.36 5.03 5.43
C THR A 219 -12.46 6.24 5.55
N TYR A 220 -11.83 6.35 6.71
CA TYR A 220 -10.83 7.37 6.98
C TYR A 220 -9.46 6.82 6.60
N ILE A 221 -8.74 7.55 5.77
CA ILE A 221 -7.36 7.24 5.40
C ILE A 221 -6.47 8.27 6.08
N GLU A 222 -5.57 7.78 6.92
CA GLU A 222 -4.61 8.63 7.61
C GLU A 222 -3.35 8.84 6.77
N GLY A 223 -2.92 10.09 6.67
CA GLY A 223 -1.64 10.46 6.07
C GLY A 223 -1.65 10.54 4.54
N LEU A 224 -0.44 10.64 3.99
CA LEU A 224 -0.19 10.79 2.56
C LEU A 224 -0.50 9.49 1.83
N ILE A 225 -1.27 9.56 0.75
CA ILE A 225 -1.67 8.38 0.00
C ILE A 225 -0.68 8.19 -1.16
N LEU A 226 -0.09 7.01 -1.24
CA LEU A 226 0.84 6.64 -2.30
C LEU A 226 0.28 5.47 -3.09
N MET A 227 0.02 5.65 -4.38
CA MET A 227 -0.48 4.61 -5.27
C MET A 227 0.52 4.37 -6.39
N CYS A 228 0.84 3.12 -6.67
CA CYS A 228 1.58 2.74 -7.86
C CYS A 228 0.58 2.27 -8.92
N GLU A 229 0.60 2.89 -10.11
CA GLU A 229 -0.06 2.28 -11.26
C GLU A 229 0.82 1.15 -11.77
N GLU A 230 0.23 -0.02 -11.96
CA GLU A 230 0.93 -1.25 -12.32
C GLU A 230 1.27 -1.17 -13.83
N SER A 231 2.38 -0.50 -14.17
CA SER A 231 3.03 -0.59 -15.49
C SER A 231 4.45 -1.11 -15.34
N GLN A 232 4.61 -2.20 -14.60
CA GLN A 232 5.81 -3.05 -14.68
C GLN A 232 5.45 -4.33 -15.43
N ASN A 233 4.98 -4.18 -16.68
CA ASN A 233 5.35 -5.13 -17.70
C ASN A 233 6.65 -4.60 -18.29
N ALA A 234 7.71 -5.39 -18.13
CA ALA A 234 8.98 -5.18 -18.80
C ALA A 234 8.78 -4.98 -20.31
N ASP A 235 9.62 -4.15 -20.91
CA ASP A 235 9.76 -3.86 -22.35
C ASP A 235 8.58 -3.21 -23.08
N VAL A 236 8.55 -1.88 -23.06
CA VAL A 236 8.29 -1.11 -24.29
C VAL A 236 9.19 0.12 -24.29
N ILE A 237 10.26 0.07 -25.09
CA ILE A 237 10.97 1.26 -25.56
C ILE A 237 10.09 1.86 -26.67
N PRO A 238 9.53 3.07 -26.53
CA PRO A 238 8.95 3.75 -27.69
C PRO A 238 10.10 4.26 -28.57
N VAL A 239 10.13 3.76 -29.80
CA VAL A 239 10.93 4.27 -30.92
C VAL A 239 10.43 5.64 -31.34
#